data_AF-A5AHR7-F1
#
_entry.id   AF-A5AHR7-F1
#
_cell.length_a   1.000
_cell.length_b   1.000
_cell.length_c   1.000
_cell.angle_alpha   90.00
_cell.angle_beta   90.00
_cell.angle_gamma   90.00
#
_symmetry.space_group_name_H-M   'P 1'
#
loop_
_entity.id
_entity.type
_entity.pdbx_description
1 polymer ?
#
loop_
_entity_poly.entity_id
_entity_poly.type
_entity_poly.pdbx_seq_one_letter_code
_entity_poly.pdbx_strand_id
1 'polypeptide(L)'
;MVLRGGRSRFVVESKWFEIEIEESGGSLKGCIWERSRAFESWIRFGEASLRCLLEGVETCCREVDDQRWAIEWLEGNRKFRMERRLNKAGRFILCSVRDMEAKRYNIIFPEGEGQASGWNSLAVRLRGLGVTPTEGLKISNVPEFPVKPKGVLKV
;
A
#
# COMPACT_ATOMS: atom_id res chain seq x y z
N MET A 1 -20.39 7.35 -19.01
CA MET A 1 -19.87 6.14 -18.34
C MET A 1 -18.37 6.31 -18.21
N VAL A 2 -17.84 6.43 -17.00
CA VAL A 2 -16.38 6.43 -16.79
C VAL A 2 -15.94 4.98 -16.97
N LEU A 3 -15.04 4.72 -17.93
CA LEU A 3 -14.43 3.39 -18.07
C LEU A 3 -13.61 3.12 -16.81
N ARG A 4 -13.92 2.04 -16.08
CA ARG A 4 -13.12 1.60 -14.93
C ARG A 4 -12.04 0.64 -15.44
N GLY A 5 -10.88 0.69 -14.79
CA GLY A 5 -9.70 -0.06 -15.20
C GLY A 5 -8.81 0.67 -16.21
N GLY A 6 -7.78 -0.03 -16.67
CA GLY A 6 -6.70 0.50 -17.51
C GLY A 6 -5.33 0.31 -16.87
N ARG A 7 -4.33 0.97 -17.45
CA ARG A 7 -2.95 0.93 -16.99
C ARG A 7 -2.43 2.32 -16.70
N SER A 8 -1.58 2.43 -15.69
CA SER A 8 -0.91 3.68 -15.35
C SER A 8 0.49 3.38 -14.82
N ARG A 9 1.44 4.25 -15.13
CA ARG A 9 2.83 4.15 -14.67
C ARG A 9 3.29 5.45 -14.03
N PHE A 10 4.15 5.33 -13.04
CA PHE A 10 4.78 6.47 -12.39
C PHE A 10 6.12 6.11 -11.78
N VAL A 11 6.92 7.13 -11.56
CA VAL A 11 8.26 7.02 -10.96
C VAL A 11 8.25 7.82 -9.67
N VAL A 12 8.82 7.24 -8.62
CA VAL A 12 9.06 7.90 -7.34
C VAL A 12 10.48 7.56 -6.95
N GLU A 13 11.32 8.60 -6.78
CA GLU A 13 12.74 8.42 -6.51
C GLU A 13 13.41 7.50 -7.55
N SER A 14 14.05 6.42 -7.10
CA SER A 14 14.74 5.42 -7.94
C SER A 14 13.88 4.20 -8.30
N LYS A 15 12.55 4.28 -8.12
CA LYS A 15 11.61 3.16 -8.36
C LYS A 15 10.60 3.53 -9.43
N TRP A 16 10.23 2.55 -10.24
CA TRP A 16 9.11 2.67 -11.17
C TRP A 16 8.00 1.70 -10.81
N PHE A 17 6.78 2.21 -10.91
CA PHE A 17 5.57 1.48 -10.57
C PHE A 17 4.68 1.36 -11.80
N GLU A 18 4.07 0.19 -11.94
CA GLU A 18 3.04 -0.07 -12.93
C GLU A 18 1.79 -0.55 -12.20
N ILE A 19 0.65 0.06 -12.53
CA ILE A 19 -0.66 -0.31 -12.03
C ILE A 19 -1.47 -0.79 -13.22
N GLU A 20 -2.01 -1.99 -13.12
CA GLU A 20 -3.00 -2.52 -14.05
C GLU A 20 -4.26 -2.83 -13.27
N ILE A 21 -5.40 -2.32 -13.71
CA ILE A 21 -6.71 -2.63 -13.14
C ILE A 21 -7.63 -3.08 -14.26
N GLU A 22 -8.31 -4.19 -14.04
CA GLU A 22 -9.28 -4.76 -14.95
C GLU A 22 -10.64 -4.83 -14.26
N GLU A 23 -11.70 -4.47 -14.98
CA GLU A 23 -13.07 -4.71 -14.56
C GLU A 23 -13.58 -6.00 -15.20
N SER A 24 -13.95 -6.98 -14.39
CA SER A 24 -14.59 -8.22 -14.86
C SER A 24 -15.73 -8.61 -13.93
N GLY A 25 -16.89 -8.94 -14.51
CA GLY A 25 -18.08 -9.33 -13.73
C GLY A 25 -18.56 -8.25 -12.76
N GLY A 26 -18.35 -6.97 -13.07
CA GLY A 26 -18.71 -5.84 -12.21
C GLY A 26 -17.76 -5.57 -11.05
N SER A 27 -16.66 -6.32 -10.94
CA SER A 27 -15.65 -6.16 -9.88
C SER A 27 -14.28 -5.81 -10.44
N LEU A 28 -13.53 -5.00 -9.69
CA LEU A 28 -12.16 -4.64 -10.04
C LEU A 28 -11.16 -5.67 -9.51
N LYS A 29 -10.17 -5.96 -10.34
CA LYS A 29 -8.95 -6.68 -9.95
C LYS A 29 -7.77 -5.87 -10.41
N GLY A 30 -6.74 -5.79 -9.58
CA GLY A 30 -5.58 -4.99 -9.88
C GLY A 30 -4.29 -5.73 -9.60
N CYS A 31 -3.25 -5.33 -10.30
CA CYS A 31 -1.89 -5.73 -9.99
C CYS A 31 -1.00 -4.49 -9.99
N ILE A 32 -0.14 -4.41 -8.98
CA ILE A 32 0.83 -3.33 -8.83
C ILE A 32 2.20 -3.96 -8.85
N TRP A 33 3.05 -3.48 -9.76
CA TRP A 33 4.45 -3.85 -9.83
C TRP A 33 5.29 -2.72 -9.27
N GLU A 34 6.27 -3.07 -8.44
CA GLU A 34 7.38 -2.23 -8.03
C GLU A 34 8.63 -2.77 -8.70
N ARG A 35 9.38 -1.89 -9.35
CA ARG A 35 10.68 -2.27 -9.91
C ARG A 35 11.72 -1.20 -9.61
N SER A 36 12.95 -1.67 -9.46
CA SER A 36 14.14 -0.85 -9.29
C SER A 36 15.32 -1.51 -9.99
N ARG A 37 16.51 -0.89 -9.92
CA ARG A 37 17.74 -1.46 -10.51
C ARG A 37 18.07 -2.87 -10.04
N ALA A 38 17.68 -3.24 -8.81
CA ALA A 38 18.11 -4.49 -8.18
C ALA A 38 16.98 -5.49 -7.93
N PHE A 39 15.72 -5.10 -8.08
CA PHE A 39 14.60 -5.97 -7.75
C PHE A 39 13.31 -5.60 -8.49
N GLU A 40 12.47 -6.62 -8.64
CA GLU A 40 11.08 -6.52 -9.11
C GLU A 40 10.19 -7.28 -8.12
N SER A 41 9.11 -6.65 -7.68
CA SER A 41 8.07 -7.27 -6.87
C SER A 41 6.70 -6.85 -7.39
N TRP A 42 5.68 -7.65 -7.09
CA TRP A 42 4.31 -7.31 -7.44
C TRP A 42 3.32 -7.96 -6.49
N ILE A 43 2.14 -7.37 -6.40
CA ILE A 43 1.02 -7.86 -5.60
C ILE A 43 -0.26 -7.75 -6.43
N ARG A 44 -1.06 -8.83 -6.43
CA ARG A 44 -2.42 -8.83 -6.96
C ARG A 44 -3.42 -8.48 -5.87
N PHE A 45 -4.34 -7.59 -6.18
CA PHE A 45 -5.39 -7.09 -5.31
C PHE A 45 -6.76 -7.45 -5.92
N GLY A 46 -7.70 -7.90 -5.09
CA GLY A 46 -9.12 -7.85 -5.45
C GLY A 46 -9.68 -6.47 -5.13
N GLU A 47 -10.97 -6.27 -5.44
CA GLU A 47 -11.61 -4.97 -5.32
C GLU A 47 -11.56 -4.42 -3.89
N ALA A 48 -11.85 -5.25 -2.87
CA ALA A 48 -11.83 -4.78 -1.49
C ALA A 48 -10.41 -4.36 -1.08
N SER A 49 -9.39 -5.14 -1.48
CA SER A 49 -8.00 -4.76 -1.18
C SER A 49 -7.52 -3.53 -1.95
N LEU A 50 -8.02 -3.29 -3.17
CA LEU A 50 -7.75 -2.04 -3.90
C LEU A 50 -8.33 -0.83 -3.17
N ARG A 51 -9.54 -0.96 -2.61
CA ARG A 51 -10.16 0.11 -1.80
C ARG A 51 -9.38 0.36 -0.51
N CYS A 52 -9.03 -0.70 0.24
CA CYS A 52 -8.21 -0.59 1.44
C CYS A 52 -6.85 0.07 1.15
N LEU A 53 -6.21 -0.29 0.03
CA LEU A 53 -4.96 0.34 -0.40
C LEU A 53 -5.16 1.84 -0.64
N LEU A 54 -6.19 2.23 -1.40
CA LEU A 54 -6.48 3.64 -1.68
C LEU A 54 -6.72 4.42 -0.39
N GLU A 55 -7.58 3.93 0.49
CA GLU A 55 -7.90 4.56 1.78
C GLU A 55 -6.65 4.72 2.66
N GLY A 56 -5.80 3.69 2.70
CA GLY A 56 -4.54 3.72 3.43
C GLY A 56 -3.55 4.75 2.88
N VAL A 57 -3.42 4.84 1.56
CA VAL A 57 -2.52 5.79 0.89
C VAL A 57 -3.01 7.21 1.16
N GLU A 58 -4.31 7.46 1.03
CA GLU A 58 -4.90 8.77 1.29
C GLU A 58 -4.78 9.19 2.76
N THR A 59 -4.90 8.24 3.69
CA THR A 59 -4.67 8.49 5.11
C THR A 59 -3.23 8.92 5.36
N CYS A 60 -2.27 8.20 4.77
CA CYS A 60 -0.85 8.57 4.85
C CYS A 60 -0.56 9.94 4.21
N CYS A 61 -1.30 10.35 3.17
CA CYS A 61 -1.16 11.68 2.56
C CYS A 61 -1.64 12.82 3.49
N ARG A 62 -2.61 12.57 4.37
CA ARG A 62 -3.21 13.59 5.25
C ARG A 62 -2.48 13.73 6.58
N GLU A 63 -1.97 12.62 7.11
CA GLU A 63 -1.33 12.60 8.42
C GLU A 63 0.12 13.07 8.32
N VAL A 64 0.42 14.18 8.99
CA VAL A 64 1.76 14.79 8.99
C VAL A 64 2.65 14.26 10.12
N ASP A 65 2.05 13.63 11.14
CA ASP A 65 2.80 13.07 12.26
C ASP A 65 3.60 11.83 11.86
N ASP A 66 4.66 11.53 12.63
CA ASP A 66 5.47 10.34 12.44
C ASP A 66 4.94 9.15 13.26
N GLN A 67 3.67 9.18 13.68
CA GLN A 67 3.09 8.08 14.44
C GLN A 67 3.04 6.81 13.57
N ARG A 68 3.36 5.68 14.20
CA ARG A 68 3.23 4.39 13.52
C ARG A 68 1.76 4.15 13.22
N TRP A 69 1.44 4.07 11.95
CA TRP A 69 0.13 3.70 11.45
C TRP A 69 0.24 2.34 10.77
N ALA A 70 -0.68 1.43 11.11
CA ALA A 70 -0.75 0.10 10.53
C ALA A 70 -2.20 -0.38 10.45
N ILE A 71 -2.53 -1.01 9.34
CA ILE A 71 -3.84 -1.62 9.11
C ILE A 71 -3.65 -3.03 8.54
N GLU A 72 -4.57 -3.92 8.86
CA GLU A 72 -4.58 -5.29 8.36
C GLU A 72 -5.99 -5.62 7.86
N TRP A 73 -6.06 -6.38 6.76
CA TRP A 73 -7.33 -6.87 6.24
C TRP A 73 -7.16 -8.23 5.56
N LEU A 74 -8.28 -8.91 5.35
CA LEU A 74 -8.36 -10.21 4.70
C LEU A 74 -9.18 -10.09 3.41
N GLU A 75 -8.69 -10.70 2.33
CA GLU A 75 -9.47 -10.86 1.11
C GLU A 75 -9.23 -12.24 0.52
N GLY A 76 -10.28 -13.07 0.51
CA GLY A 76 -10.14 -14.49 0.29
C GLY A 76 -9.19 -15.10 1.31
N ASN A 77 -8.20 -15.86 0.85
CA ASN A 77 -7.23 -16.54 1.71
C ASN A 77 -5.89 -15.78 1.84
N ARG A 78 -5.92 -14.46 1.64
CA ARG A 78 -4.72 -13.61 1.70
C ARG A 78 -4.88 -12.58 2.80
N LYS A 79 -3.87 -12.48 3.67
CA LYS A 79 -3.78 -11.45 4.70
C LYS A 79 -2.90 -10.32 4.19
N PHE A 80 -3.49 -9.13 4.10
CA PHE A 80 -2.79 -7.91 3.75
C PHE A 80 -2.48 -7.12 5.02
N ARG A 81 -1.35 -6.44 4.98
CA ARG A 81 -0.92 -5.51 6.01
C ARG A 81 -0.26 -4.31 5.37
N MET A 82 -0.69 -3.13 5.73
CA MET A 82 -0.12 -1.87 5.27
C MET A 82 0.35 -1.06 6.46
N GLU A 83 1.57 -0.53 6.37
CA GLU A 83 2.20 0.18 7.48
C GLU A 83 2.93 1.42 6.97
N ARG A 84 2.76 2.55 7.65
CA ARG A 84 3.61 3.73 7.44
C ARG A 84 4.84 3.61 8.32
N ARG A 85 6.01 3.77 7.72
CA ARG A 85 7.32 3.62 8.37
C ARG A 85 8.23 4.79 8.02
N LEU A 86 9.22 5.04 8.86
CA LEU A 86 10.25 6.07 8.69
C LEU A 86 11.63 5.41 8.81
N ASN A 87 12.54 5.73 7.89
CA ASN A 87 13.95 5.37 7.98
C ASN A 87 14.85 6.57 7.59
N LYS A 88 16.16 6.34 7.44
CA LYS A 88 17.12 7.40 7.07
C LYS A 88 16.88 8.03 5.69
N ALA A 89 16.21 7.33 4.78
CA ALA A 89 15.87 7.81 3.44
C ALA A 89 14.50 8.53 3.41
N GLY A 90 13.77 8.59 4.52
CA GLY A 90 12.46 9.23 4.62
C GLY A 90 11.35 8.25 4.95
N ARG A 91 10.10 8.72 4.78
CA ARG A 91 8.91 7.91 5.05
C ARG A 91 8.55 7.05 3.85
N PHE A 92 7.96 5.91 4.13
CA PHE A 92 7.47 4.99 3.12
C PHE A 92 6.28 4.19 3.67
N ILE A 93 5.44 3.72 2.75
CA ILE A 93 4.40 2.75 3.06
C ILE A 93 4.91 1.38 2.65
N LEU A 94 4.91 0.44 3.60
CA LEU A 94 5.11 -0.98 3.33
C LEU A 94 3.74 -1.63 3.17
N CYS A 95 3.44 -2.11 1.97
CA CYS A 95 2.30 -2.98 1.71
C CYS A 95 2.79 -4.42 1.60
N SER A 96 2.26 -5.31 2.43
CA SER A 96 2.64 -6.72 2.45
C SER A 96 1.42 -7.62 2.36
N VAL A 97 1.58 -8.74 1.66
CA VAL A 97 0.57 -9.80 1.58
C VAL A 97 1.20 -11.12 2.01
N ARG A 98 0.45 -11.88 2.80
CA ARG A 98 0.77 -13.26 3.16
C ARG A 98 -0.31 -14.17 2.60
N ASP A 99 0.09 -15.19 1.84
CA ASP A 99 -0.83 -16.22 1.36
C ASP A 99 -0.95 -17.41 2.34
N MET A 100 -1.74 -18.42 1.95
CA MET A 100 -1.93 -19.64 2.75
C MET A 100 -0.66 -20.48 2.91
N GLU A 101 0.30 -20.36 1.99
CA GLU A 101 1.60 -21.03 2.06
C GLU A 101 2.60 -20.25 2.92
N ALA A 102 2.13 -19.21 3.62
CA ALA A 102 2.92 -18.26 4.39
C ALA A 102 3.99 -17.51 3.57
N LYS A 103 3.90 -17.53 2.23
CA LYS A 103 4.77 -16.72 1.37
C LYS A 103 4.38 -15.26 1.55
N ARG A 104 5.41 -14.43 1.70
CA ARG A 104 5.25 -12.98 1.91
C ARG A 104 5.77 -12.22 0.71
N TYR A 105 4.91 -11.38 0.15
CA TYR A 105 5.27 -10.43 -0.91
C TYR A 105 5.14 -9.02 -0.35
N ASN A 106 6.04 -8.13 -0.74
CA ASN A 106 6.07 -6.76 -0.27
C ASN A 106 6.22 -5.79 -1.44
N ILE A 107 5.53 -4.66 -1.35
CA ILE A 107 5.78 -3.47 -2.15
C ILE A 107 6.06 -2.31 -1.20
N ILE A 108 7.07 -1.51 -1.52
CA ILE A 108 7.45 -0.32 -0.78
C ILE A 108 7.13 0.91 -1.63
N PHE A 109 6.24 1.76 -1.13
CA PHE A 109 5.91 3.04 -1.74
C PHE A 109 6.61 4.17 -0.98
N PRO A 110 7.71 4.75 -1.50
CA PRO A 110 8.33 5.92 -0.88
C PRO A 110 7.38 7.11 -0.90
N GLU A 111 7.50 7.98 0.10
CA GLU A 111 6.77 9.25 0.10
C GLU A 111 7.24 10.16 -1.04
N GLY A 112 8.53 10.15 -1.40
CA GLY A 112 9.11 11.08 -2.35
C GLY A 112 9.17 12.52 -1.82
N GLU A 113 9.82 13.40 -2.58
CA GLU A 113 10.01 14.80 -2.20
C GLU A 113 9.06 15.75 -2.97
N GLY A 114 8.62 16.83 -2.30
CA GLY A 114 7.94 17.97 -2.93
C GLY A 114 6.40 17.89 -3.00
N GLN A 115 5.82 18.79 -3.80
CA GLN A 115 4.38 19.07 -3.88
C GLN A 115 3.55 17.93 -4.52
N ALA A 116 4.21 16.93 -5.10
CA ALA A 116 3.63 15.74 -5.71
C ALA A 116 4.23 14.48 -5.10
N SER A 117 3.97 14.23 -3.81
CA SER A 117 4.44 13.03 -3.12
C SER A 117 4.07 11.77 -3.91
N GLY A 118 4.93 10.76 -3.87
CA GLY A 118 4.72 9.45 -4.48
C GLY A 118 3.43 8.79 -4.01
N TRP A 119 3.04 9.03 -2.75
CA TRP A 119 1.75 8.58 -2.21
C TRP A 119 0.57 9.28 -2.89
N ASN A 120 0.62 10.60 -3.08
CA ASN A 120 -0.42 11.33 -3.80
C ASN A 120 -0.53 10.85 -5.26
N SER A 121 0.61 10.65 -5.92
CA SER A 121 0.66 10.08 -7.28
C SER A 121 -0.02 8.71 -7.37
N LEU A 122 0.21 7.85 -6.38
CA LEU A 122 -0.46 6.55 -6.29
C LEU A 122 -1.98 6.69 -6.10
N ALA A 123 -2.42 7.53 -5.16
CA ALA A 123 -3.84 7.75 -4.89
C ALA A 123 -4.60 8.31 -6.11
N VAL A 124 -4.05 9.33 -6.77
CA VAL A 124 -4.64 9.94 -7.97
C VAL A 124 -4.81 8.90 -9.09
N ARG A 125 -3.82 8.03 -9.27
CA ARG A 125 -3.86 6.99 -10.32
C ARG A 125 -4.85 5.89 -10.00
N LEU A 126 -4.92 5.43 -8.75
CA LEU A 126 -5.93 4.46 -8.32
C LEU A 126 -7.35 5.00 -8.55
N ARG A 127 -7.62 6.26 -8.19
CA ARG A 127 -8.90 6.92 -8.48
C ARG A 127 -9.16 7.06 -9.99
N GLY A 128 -8.14 7.48 -10.75
CA GLY A 128 -8.23 7.61 -12.20
C GLY A 128 -8.53 6.28 -12.91
N LEU A 129 -8.15 5.15 -12.31
CA LEU A 129 -8.46 3.81 -12.78
C LEU A 129 -9.80 3.26 -12.22
N GLY A 130 -10.59 4.07 -11.52
CA GLY A 130 -11.94 3.72 -11.06
C GLY A 130 -12.01 3.02 -9.70
N VAL A 131 -10.94 3.06 -8.90
CA VAL A 131 -10.99 2.63 -7.49
C VAL A 131 -11.62 3.75 -6.66
N THR A 132 -12.69 3.42 -5.94
CA THR A 132 -13.41 4.35 -5.06
C THR A 132 -13.23 3.94 -3.61
N PRO A 133 -13.02 4.87 -2.66
CA PRO A 133 -13.06 4.56 -1.24
C PRO A 133 -14.43 3.97 -0.85
N THR A 134 -14.47 3.23 0.24
CA THR A 134 -15.72 2.73 0.83
C THR A 134 -16.28 3.79 1.75
N GLU A 135 -17.55 4.17 1.57
CA GLU A 135 -18.24 4.97 2.59
C GLU A 135 -18.39 4.12 3.87
N GLY A 136 -17.64 4.45 4.92
CA GLY A 136 -17.89 3.94 6.27
C GLY A 136 -17.11 2.71 6.74
N LEU A 137 -16.02 2.28 6.08
CA LEU A 137 -15.12 1.29 6.69
C LEU A 137 -14.38 1.90 7.89
N LYS A 138 -14.74 1.45 9.09
CA LYS A 138 -13.96 1.72 10.30
C LYS A 138 -12.66 0.93 10.22
N ILE A 139 -11.64 1.57 9.68
CA ILE A 139 -10.26 1.11 9.80
C ILE A 139 -9.93 1.02 11.29
N SER A 140 -9.74 -0.19 11.81
CA SER A 140 -9.22 -0.37 13.16
C SER A 140 -7.74 0.03 13.15
N ASN A 141 -7.43 1.25 13.58
CA ASN A 141 -6.08 1.60 13.97
C ASN A 141 -5.70 0.66 15.11
N VAL A 142 -4.76 -0.25 14.87
CA VAL A 142 -4.16 -1.04 15.95
C VAL A 142 -2.92 -0.27 16.38
N PRO A 143 -2.91 0.38 17.57
CA PRO A 143 -1.69 0.98 18.08
C PRO A 143 -0.69 -0.15 18.34
N GLU A 144 0.44 -0.16 17.62
CA GLU A 144 1.56 -1.02 18.00
C GLU A 144 2.19 -0.45 19.27
N PHE A 145 1.97 -1.11 20.40
CA PHE A 145 2.73 -0.84 21.62
C PHE A 145 4.22 -1.14 21.37
N PRO A 146 5.16 -0.30 21.85
CA PRO A 146 6.58 -0.59 21.71
C PRO A 146 6.93 -1.89 22.44
N VAL A 147 7.39 -2.90 21.70
CA VAL A 147 7.95 -4.10 22.30
C VAL A 147 9.25 -3.70 23.00
N LYS A 148 9.27 -3.73 24.33
CA LYS A 148 10.46 -3.45 25.14
C LYS A 148 11.62 -4.35 24.68
N PRO A 149 12.85 -3.85 24.55
CA PRO A 149 14.00 -4.68 24.23
C PRO A 149 14.21 -5.71 25.35
N LYS A 150 14.33 -7.00 24.97
CA LYS A 150 14.70 -8.08 25.88
C LYS A 150 16.05 -7.73 26.52
N GLY A 151 16.08 -7.73 27.85
CA GLY A 151 17.27 -7.45 28.64
C GLY A 151 18.43 -8.35 28.22
N VAL A 152 19.60 -7.72 28.08
CA VAL A 152 20.88 -8.40 27.90
C VAL A 152 21.14 -9.21 29.17
N LEU A 153 21.26 -10.53 29.03
CA LEU A 153 21.77 -11.39 30.09
C LEU A 153 23.25 -11.05 30.26
N LYS A 154 23.62 -10.45 31.40
CA LYS A 154 25.03 -10.31 31.79
C LYS A 154 25.53 -11.71 32.17
N VAL A 155 26.54 -12.18 31.45
CA VAL A 155 27.46 -13.24 31.91
C VAL A 155 28.49 -12.58 32.81
#